data_AF-A0A6B3CTB4-F1
#
_entry.id   AF-A0A6B3CTB4-F1
#
_cell.length_a   1.000
_cell.length_b   1.000
_cell.length_c   1.000
_cell.angle_alpha   90.00
_cell.angle_beta   90.00
_cell.angle_gamma   90.00
#
_symmetry.space_group_name_H-M   'P 1'
#
loop_
_entity.id
_entity.type
_entity.pdbx_description
1 polymer ?
#
loop_
_entity_poly.entity_id
_entity_poly.type
_entity_poly.pdbx_seq_one_letter_code
_entity_poly.pdbx_strand_id
1 'polypeptide(L)'
;MAEVIAHLGASGKTGIIDGTEIRVRRPAVGRRDRDRFISGKSKQNAVKTMVVTDGDGRVLFCSPTRPGSCADITHARQLGLVKILADGP
;
A
#
# COMPACT_ATOMS: atom_id res chain seq x y z
N MET A 1 8.41 2.47 -6.42
CA MET A 1 8.81 2.58 -5.00
C MET A 1 10.31 2.66 -4.81
N ALA A 2 11.12 1.73 -5.36
CA ALA A 2 12.58 1.74 -5.21
C ALA A 2 13.23 3.09 -5.62
N GLU A 3 12.90 3.62 -6.80
CA GLU A 3 13.42 4.91 -7.28
C GLU A 3 13.06 6.07 -6.34
N VAL A 4 11.84 6.07 -5.79
CA VAL A 4 11.37 7.11 -4.86
C VAL A 4 12.11 7.05 -3.54
N ILE A 5 12.34 5.84 -2.99
CA ILE A 5 13.12 5.67 -1.76
C ILE A 5 14.59 6.05 -2.00
N ALA A 6 15.17 5.64 -3.13
CA ALA A 6 16.52 6.02 -3.50
C ALA A 6 16.68 7.55 -3.65
N HIS A 7 15.70 8.22 -4.26
CA HIS A 7 15.68 9.68 -4.37
C HIS A 7 15.59 10.37 -3.01
N LEU A 8 14.74 9.87 -2.10
CA LEU A 8 14.65 10.39 -0.74
C LEU A 8 15.97 10.24 0.01
N GLY A 9 16.60 9.05 -0.06
CA GLY A 9 17.91 8.80 0.53
C GLY A 9 19.01 9.70 -0.04
N ALA A 10 19.10 9.82 -1.38
CA ALA A 10 20.09 10.67 -2.05
C ALA A 10 19.89 12.17 -1.77
N SER A 11 18.67 12.60 -1.46
CA SER A 11 18.35 13.99 -1.12
C SER A 11 18.38 14.28 0.38
N GLY A 12 18.66 13.29 1.23
CA GLY A 12 18.63 13.42 2.68
C GLY A 12 17.25 13.78 3.24
N LYS A 13 16.17 13.47 2.50
CA LYS A 13 14.80 13.78 2.88
C LYS A 13 14.12 12.57 3.49
N THR A 14 13.34 12.81 4.54
CA THR A 14 12.45 11.79 5.11
C THR A 14 11.22 11.59 4.23
N GLY A 15 10.81 10.34 4.08
CA GLY A 15 9.51 9.98 3.53
C GLY A 15 8.66 9.21 4.52
N ILE A 16 7.34 9.28 4.35
CA ILE A 16 6.38 8.50 5.13
C ILE A 16 5.81 7.42 4.22
N ILE A 17 5.77 6.18 4.70
CA ILE A 17 5.13 5.06 4.01
C ILE A 17 3.88 4.67 4.79
N ASP A 18 2.73 4.71 4.12
CA ASP A 18 1.45 4.34 4.71
C ASP A 18 0.71 3.29 3.87
N GLY A 19 -0.04 2.43 4.55
CA GLY A 19 -1.00 1.52 3.94
C GLY A 19 -2.39 2.17 3.93
N THR A 20 -2.83 2.65 2.79
CA THR A 20 -4.10 3.36 2.64
C THR A 20 -5.21 2.43 2.18
N GLU A 21 -6.33 2.41 2.91
CA GLU A 21 -7.54 1.64 2.57
C GLU A 21 -8.60 2.54 1.91
N ILE A 22 -9.13 2.12 0.76
CA ILE A 22 -10.15 2.82 0.00
C ILE A 22 -11.38 1.92 -0.08
N ARG A 23 -12.53 2.41 0.43
CA ARG A 23 -13.78 1.67 0.38
C ARG A 23 -14.27 1.53 -1.06
N VAL A 24 -14.73 0.33 -1.42
CA VAL A 24 -15.30 0.04 -2.75
C VAL A 24 -16.65 -0.63 -2.62
N ARG A 25 -17.46 -0.52 -3.66
CA ARG A 25 -18.79 -1.13 -3.70
C ARG A 25 -18.69 -2.65 -3.58
N ARG A 26 -19.62 -3.25 -2.82
CA ARG A 26 -19.75 -4.71 -2.73
C ARG A 26 -20.23 -5.32 -4.05
N PRO A 27 -19.58 -6.37 -4.56
CA PRO A 27 -20.08 -7.12 -5.70
C PRO A 27 -21.48 -7.71 -5.44
N ALA A 28 -22.24 -7.90 -6.52
CA ALA A 28 -23.55 -8.53 -6.45
C ALA A 28 -23.50 -9.93 -5.80
N VAL A 29 -24.62 -10.32 -5.18
CA VAL A 29 -24.80 -11.66 -4.62
C VAL A 29 -24.62 -12.71 -5.73
N GLY A 30 -23.95 -13.82 -5.42
CA GLY A 30 -23.70 -14.91 -6.37
C GLY A 30 -22.39 -14.84 -7.15
N ARG A 31 -21.61 -13.74 -7.06
CA ARG A 31 -20.25 -13.70 -7.63
C ARG A 31 -19.26 -14.56 -6.82
N ARG A 32 -18.47 -15.37 -7.52
CA ARG A 32 -17.45 -16.27 -6.95
C ARG A 32 -16.36 -15.55 -6.15
N ASP A 33 -16.09 -14.28 -6.45
CA ASP A 33 -15.06 -13.43 -5.83
C ASP A 33 -15.63 -12.40 -4.84
N ARG A 34 -16.85 -12.61 -4.34
CA ARG A 34 -17.58 -11.64 -3.50
C ARG A 34 -16.83 -11.22 -2.23
N ASP A 35 -16.04 -12.11 -1.65
CA ASP A 35 -15.30 -11.85 -0.40
C ASP A 35 -13.85 -11.44 -0.63
N ARG A 36 -13.40 -11.41 -1.89
CA ARG A 36 -12.02 -11.06 -2.27
C ARG A 36 -11.60 -9.69 -1.75
N PHE A 37 -12.53 -8.74 -1.66
CA PHE A 37 -12.25 -7.36 -1.26
C PHE A 37 -12.53 -7.07 0.22
N ILE A 38 -12.98 -8.06 0.99
CA ILE A 38 -13.34 -7.84 2.39
C ILE A 38 -12.06 -7.61 3.20
N SER A 39 -11.92 -6.40 3.74
CA SER A 39 -10.86 -6.07 4.68
C SER A 39 -11.09 -6.80 5.99
N GLY A 40 -10.05 -7.48 6.48
CA GLY A 40 -10.09 -8.18 7.76
C GLY A 40 -10.32 -7.24 8.95
N LYS A 41 -9.85 -5.99 8.86
CA LYS A 41 -9.90 -4.97 9.92
C LYS A 41 -11.24 -4.23 9.93
N SER A 42 -11.59 -3.59 8.82
CA SER A 42 -12.81 -2.78 8.75
C SER A 42 -14.08 -3.61 8.51
N LYS A 43 -13.93 -4.89 8.11
CA LYS A 43 -15.02 -5.79 7.70
C LYS A 43 -15.85 -5.23 6.53
N GLN A 44 -15.29 -4.29 5.78
CA GLN A 44 -15.92 -3.68 4.61
C GLN A 44 -15.18 -4.09 3.33
N ASN A 45 -15.84 -3.94 2.18
CA ASN A 45 -15.15 -4.09 0.91
C ASN A 45 -14.25 -2.90 0.65
N ALA A 46 -12.98 -3.21 0.42
CA ALA A 46 -11.97 -2.21 0.18
C ALA A 46 -10.96 -2.70 -0.85
N VAL A 47 -10.23 -1.73 -1.39
CA VAL A 47 -8.91 -1.95 -1.97
C VAL A 47 -7.90 -1.22 -1.10
N LYS A 48 -6.64 -1.65 -1.18
CA LYS A 48 -5.55 -1.08 -0.41
C LYS A 48 -4.39 -0.72 -1.32
N THR A 49 -3.70 0.36 -1.01
CA THR A 49 -2.47 0.77 -1.70
C THR A 49 -1.42 1.20 -0.69
N MET A 50 -0.14 0.98 -0.98
CA MET A 50 0.93 1.65 -0.26
C MET A 50 1.24 2.99 -0.91
N VAL A 51 1.26 4.04 -0.10
CA VAL A 51 1.58 5.40 -0.52
C VAL A 51 2.92 5.80 0.11
N VAL A 52 3.74 6.52 -0.65
CA VAL A 52 4.93 7.21 -0.12
C VAL A 52 4.71 8.70 -0.28
N THR A 53 4.92 9.47 0.77
CA THR A 53 4.90 10.94 0.74
C THR A 53 6.25 11.52 1.15
N ASP A 54 6.51 12.77 0.77
CA ASP A 54 7.52 13.59 1.46
C ASP A 54 7.02 14.01 2.86
N GLY A 55 7.88 14.71 3.61
CA GLY A 55 7.53 15.24 4.95
C GLY A 55 6.44 16.33 4.95
N ASP A 56 6.17 16.95 3.80
CA ASP A 56 5.10 17.94 3.64
C ASP A 56 3.76 17.27 3.23
N GLY A 57 3.73 15.94 3.09
CA GLY A 57 2.56 15.17 2.70
C GLY A 57 2.30 15.12 1.19
N ARG A 58 3.23 15.56 0.32
CA ARG A 58 3.10 15.41 -1.13
C ARG A 58 3.31 13.95 -1.51
N VAL A 59 2.40 13.39 -2.30
CA VAL A 59 2.49 12.00 -2.77
C VAL A 59 3.61 11.86 -3.79
N LEU A 60 4.58 10.99 -3.49
CA LEU A 60 5.70 10.64 -4.35
C LEU A 60 5.49 9.30 -5.05
N PHE A 61 4.71 8.40 -4.45
CA PHE A 61 4.41 7.09 -5.02
C PHE A 61 3.05 6.59 -4.56
N CYS A 62 2.34 5.88 -5.45
CA CYS A 62 1.17 5.08 -5.14
C CYS A 62 1.32 3.72 -5.83
N SER A 63 1.23 2.63 -5.06
CA SER A 63 1.28 1.28 -5.61
C SER A 63 0.00 0.91 -6.38
N PRO A 64 0.03 -0.13 -7.24
CA PRO A 64 -1.20 -0.75 -7.71
C PRO A 64 -2.07 -1.23 -6.55
N THR A 65 -3.38 -1.09 -6.68
CA THR A 65 -4.31 -1.52 -5.63
C THR A 65 -4.31 -3.03 -5.44
N ARG A 66 -4.35 -3.47 -4.18
CA ARG A 66 -4.61 -4.86 -3.79
C ARG A 66 -6.00 -5.00 -3.19
N PRO A 67 -6.64 -6.18 -3.28
CA PRO A 67 -7.90 -6.41 -2.58
C PRO A 67 -7.76 -6.20 -1.07
N GLY A 68 -8.82 -5.75 -0.40
CA GLY A 68 -8.83 -5.49 1.05
C GLY A 68 -8.47 -6.71 1.91
N SER A 69 -8.66 -7.92 1.39
CA SER A 69 -8.23 -9.17 2.02
C SER A 69 -6.70 -9.34 2.09
N CYS A 70 -5.94 -8.58 1.30
CA CYS A 70 -4.48 -8.56 1.36
C CYS A 70 -4.00 -7.84 2.63
N ALA A 71 -3.14 -8.49 3.40
CA ALA A 71 -2.48 -7.87 4.54
C ALA A 71 -1.39 -6.89 4.08
N ASP A 72 -1.24 -5.77 4.78
CA ASP A 72 -0.35 -4.69 4.37
C ASP A 72 1.11 -5.15 4.36
N ILE A 73 1.51 -5.99 5.34
CA ILE A 73 2.83 -6.65 5.37
C ILE A 73 3.10 -7.53 4.14
N THR A 74 2.06 -8.17 3.59
CA THR A 74 2.20 -8.98 2.36
C THR A 74 2.41 -8.07 1.17
N HIS A 75 1.67 -6.97 1.09
CA HIS A 75 1.84 -5.99 0.01
C HIS A 75 3.22 -5.34 0.05
N ALA A 76 3.70 -4.96 1.24
CA ALA A 76 5.04 -4.41 1.45
C ALA A 76 6.14 -5.37 0.97
N ARG A 77 6.02 -6.66 1.29
CA ARG A 77 6.94 -7.71 0.80
C ARG A 77 6.90 -7.86 -0.71
N GLN A 78 5.70 -7.87 -1.32
CA GLN A 78 5.54 -7.94 -2.78
C GLN A 78 6.14 -6.72 -3.50
N LEU A 79 6.10 -5.55 -2.87
CA LEU A 79 6.74 -4.33 -3.39
C LEU A 79 8.25 -4.27 -3.11
N GLY A 80 8.81 -5.31 -2.49
CA GLY A 80 10.24 -5.40 -2.20
C GLY A 80 10.71 -4.48 -1.07
N LEU A 81 9.80 -3.94 -0.24
CA LEU A 81 10.16 -2.94 0.77
C LEU A 81 11.22 -3.43 1.75
N VAL A 82 11.15 -4.71 2.13
CA VAL A 82 12.14 -5.36 3.01
C VAL A 82 13.55 -5.32 2.40
N LYS A 83 13.66 -5.55 1.08
CA LYS A 83 14.94 -5.51 0.37
C LYS A 83 15.44 -4.07 0.21
N ILE A 84 14.53 -3.14 -0.08
CA ILE A 84 14.86 -1.73 -0.31
C ILE A 84 15.37 -1.05 0.98
N LEU A 85 14.81 -1.42 2.13
CA LEU A 85 15.17 -0.86 3.44
C LEU A 85 16.16 -1.75 4.22
N ALA A 86 16.79 -2.73 3.58
CA ALA A 86 17.65 -3.71 4.25
C ALA A 86 18.88 -3.06 4.92
N ASP A 87 19.36 -1.95 4.35
CA ASP A 87 20.54 -1.24 4.82
C ASP A 87 20.24 -0.22 5.94
N GLY A 88 18.98 -0.18 6.42
CA GLY A 88 18.51 0.74 7.46
C GLY A 88 18.13 2.12 6.91
N PRO A 89 17.57 3.00 7.77
CA PRO A 89 17.47 4.43 7.50
C PRO A 89 18.84 5.13 7.57
#